data_AF-A0A523CF28-F1
#
_entry.id   AF-A0A523CF28-F1
#
_cell.length_a   1.000
_cell.length_b   1.000
_cell.length_c   1.000
_cell.angle_alpha   90.00
_cell.angle_beta   90.00
_cell.angle_gamma   90.00
#
_symmetry.space_group_name_H-M   'P 1'
#
loop_
_entity.id
_entity.type
_entity.pdbx_description
1 polymer ?
#
loop_
_entity_poly.entity_id
_entity_poly.type
_entity_poly.pdbx_seq_one_letter_code
_entity_poly.pdbx_strand_id
1 'polypeptide(L)'
;MTEETEPRNPEPIPVQAPMPIPLAPPTSPAPRRKVWPWVVGVFVLLVLIGGCVGAVWILDNSVNSITEEILGEGGPMGPVGPEESVAWSGNGRYGVVQYLREYTYPSVAVWDSTTGESRTLDGYRVLFVETAAPVVWMEPVTDEDAEMGETMDAFGDALDHKPKRLVAWHLDDGSKPTDNVPSKWHAWPGPADSIAYLEINPLKGVGPSALLFNNKASQGEGVKAKVPESVNTFVPVGWSASGRYFAVESLIDEAAYREMDASNGLSRKLVVFDVTTGEAVASPLITTQDSAAPVAAWDGTRDIVFWSELGALTDGETGPLSYRSVSVSDAFARDAFDTYGWDRPGDFSNVYETGLLGWDPSGPLYSIEGRLWQIGADGFEDLGMSESYGGGAWHPGSGLLGIKYGFNNGPVSQEWIELVRSDIHGGNRETVWTGPKTDIDDTSF
;
A
#
# COMPACT_ATOMS: atom_id res chain seq x y z
N MET A 1 95.74 -23.96 2.26
CA MET A 1 96.64 -25.11 2.08
C MET A 1 96.66 -25.85 3.39
N THR A 2 96.34 -27.16 3.34
CA THR A 2 96.54 -28.24 4.35
C THR A 2 95.86 -28.07 5.71
N GLU A 3 95.22 -29.07 6.33
CA GLU A 3 94.88 -30.46 6.00
C GLU A 3 93.95 -30.99 7.12
N GLU A 4 93.39 -32.17 6.88
CA GLU A 4 92.43 -32.96 7.65
C GLU A 4 92.83 -33.29 9.12
N THR A 5 91.84 -33.62 9.96
CA THR A 5 91.94 -34.81 10.83
C THR A 5 90.56 -35.41 11.14
N GLU A 6 90.51 -36.74 11.06
CA GLU A 6 89.39 -37.69 11.09
C GLU A 6 88.43 -37.67 12.31
N PRO A 7 87.22 -38.23 12.16
CA PRO A 7 86.27 -38.45 13.25
C PRO A 7 86.52 -39.80 13.97
N ARG A 8 86.54 -39.78 15.32
CA ARG A 8 86.47 -40.99 16.14
C ARG A 8 85.03 -41.27 16.58
N ASN A 9 84.56 -42.47 16.24
CA ASN A 9 83.30 -43.05 16.68
C ASN A 9 83.32 -43.35 18.21
N PRO A 10 82.17 -43.23 18.90
CA PRO A 10 82.07 -43.43 20.34
C PRO A 10 81.86 -44.90 20.74
N GLU A 11 82.48 -45.32 21.85
CA GLU A 11 82.24 -46.62 22.49
C GLU A 11 81.10 -46.55 23.55
N PRO A 12 80.38 -47.68 23.78
CA PRO A 12 79.09 -47.72 24.46
C PRO A 12 79.19 -48.00 25.97
N ILE A 13 78.25 -47.45 26.75
CA ILE A 13 78.13 -47.68 28.20
C ILE A 13 76.73 -48.26 28.54
N PRO A 14 76.62 -49.15 29.54
CA PRO A 14 75.73 -50.32 29.53
C PRO A 14 74.28 -50.10 29.97
N VAL A 15 73.42 -50.99 29.48
CA VAL A 15 72.02 -51.18 29.88
C VAL A 15 71.94 -51.81 31.27
N GLN A 16 71.25 -51.15 32.21
CA GLN A 16 70.97 -51.67 33.55
C GLN A 16 69.47 -51.97 33.70
N ALA A 17 69.18 -53.11 34.34
CA ALA A 17 67.87 -53.73 34.48
C ALA A 17 66.84 -52.90 35.31
N PRO A 18 65.53 -53.08 35.05
CA PRO A 18 64.48 -52.27 35.69
C PRO A 18 64.32 -52.59 37.17
N MET A 19 64.38 -51.55 38.01
CA MET A 19 64.00 -51.64 39.42
C MET A 19 62.50 -51.36 39.61
N PRO A 20 61.87 -51.92 40.66
CA PRO A 20 60.41 -51.96 40.83
C PRO A 20 59.81 -50.56 41.00
N ILE A 21 58.66 -50.32 40.36
CA ILE A 21 57.83 -49.14 40.56
C ILE A 21 57.33 -49.13 42.02
N PRO A 22 57.68 -48.13 42.85
CA PRO A 22 57.10 -47.95 44.17
C PRO A 22 55.64 -47.52 44.04
N LEU A 23 54.77 -48.20 44.79
CA LEU A 23 53.39 -47.78 45.03
C LEU A 23 53.36 -46.34 45.56
N ALA A 24 52.42 -45.57 45.00
CA ALA A 24 52.23 -44.16 45.26
C ALA A 24 52.09 -43.82 46.75
N PRO A 25 52.77 -42.77 47.24
CA PRO A 25 52.29 -41.97 48.36
C PRO A 25 51.17 -41.02 47.85
N PRO A 26 50.12 -40.77 48.65
CA PRO A 26 49.04 -39.87 48.26
C PRO A 26 49.53 -38.42 48.26
N THR A 27 49.82 -37.88 47.09
CA THR A 27 50.16 -36.46 46.93
C THR A 27 48.94 -35.67 46.50
N SER A 28 48.42 -34.90 47.45
CA SER A 28 47.72 -33.62 47.35
C SER A 28 46.55 -33.48 46.35
N PRO A 29 45.34 -33.07 46.79
CA PRO A 29 44.26 -32.77 45.87
C PRO A 29 44.70 -31.66 44.91
N ALA A 30 44.62 -31.94 43.61
CA ALA A 30 44.87 -30.97 42.55
C ALA A 30 44.02 -29.71 42.78
N PRO A 31 44.55 -28.50 42.54
CA PRO A 31 43.72 -27.31 42.56
C PRO A 31 42.68 -27.46 41.45
N ARG A 32 41.43 -27.71 41.84
CA ARG A 32 40.28 -27.67 40.95
C ARG A 32 40.27 -26.30 40.28
N ARG A 33 40.70 -26.24 39.01
CA ARG A 33 40.52 -25.05 38.16
C ARG A 33 39.02 -24.78 38.13
N LYS A 34 38.59 -23.69 38.77
CA LYS A 34 37.23 -23.17 38.71
C LYS A 34 36.92 -22.82 37.25
N VAL A 35 36.24 -23.70 36.54
CA VAL A 35 35.68 -23.50 35.19
C VAL A 35 34.46 -22.54 35.24
N TRP A 36 34.43 -21.64 36.22
CA TRP A 36 33.21 -20.99 36.72
C TRP A 36 33.09 -19.47 36.48
N PRO A 37 33.90 -18.81 35.62
CA PRO A 37 33.51 -17.52 35.05
C PRO A 37 33.02 -17.61 33.61
N TRP A 38 33.62 -18.48 32.78
CA TRP A 38 33.32 -18.56 31.34
C TRP A 38 32.00 -19.25 31.05
N VAL A 39 31.68 -20.32 31.78
CA VAL A 39 30.39 -21.02 31.63
C VAL A 39 29.23 -20.13 32.08
N VAL A 40 29.44 -19.34 33.14
CA VAL A 40 28.45 -18.35 33.61
C VAL A 40 28.33 -17.20 32.59
N GLY A 41 29.45 -16.69 32.06
CA GLY A 41 29.44 -15.65 31.03
C GLY A 41 28.73 -16.06 29.73
N VAL A 42 28.94 -17.29 29.27
CA VAL A 42 28.25 -17.84 28.09
C VAL A 42 26.77 -18.08 28.38
N PHE A 43 26.41 -18.56 29.57
CA PHE A 43 25.00 -18.70 29.95
C PHE A 43 24.29 -17.35 30.07
N VAL A 44 24.93 -16.33 30.66
CA VAL A 44 24.36 -14.98 30.74
C VAL A 44 24.20 -14.37 29.34
N LEU A 45 25.17 -14.58 28.44
CA LEU A 45 25.08 -14.11 27.05
C LEU A 45 23.97 -14.83 26.27
N LEU A 46 23.82 -16.15 26.42
CA LEU A 46 22.75 -16.91 25.77
C LEU A 46 21.37 -16.57 26.34
N VAL A 47 21.28 -16.27 27.64
CA VAL A 47 20.04 -15.78 28.27
C VAL A 47 19.72 -14.35 27.83
N LEU A 48 20.73 -13.49 27.63
CA LEU A 48 20.55 -12.14 27.07
C LEU A 48 20.10 -12.20 25.61
N ILE A 49 20.75 -13.01 24.77
CA ILE A 49 20.37 -13.18 23.37
C ILE A 49 19.00 -13.86 23.27
N GLY A 50 18.75 -14.91 24.04
CA GLY A 50 17.44 -15.57 24.11
C GLY A 50 16.35 -14.68 24.69
N GLY A 51 16.69 -13.78 25.61
CA GLY A 51 15.81 -12.75 26.15
C GLY A 51 15.52 -11.62 25.16
N CYS A 52 16.49 -11.24 24.32
CA CYS A 52 16.28 -10.28 23.23
C CYS A 52 15.44 -10.90 22.10
N VAL A 53 15.69 -12.14 21.71
CA VAL A 53 14.87 -12.86 20.70
C VAL A 53 13.47 -13.15 21.26
N GLY A 54 13.36 -13.51 22.54
CA GLY A 54 12.08 -13.67 23.22
C GLY A 54 11.32 -12.36 23.38
N ALA A 55 12.00 -11.23 23.59
CA ALA A 55 11.37 -9.91 23.63
C ALA A 55 10.90 -9.45 22.24
N VAL A 56 11.65 -9.76 21.18
CA VAL A 56 11.20 -9.52 19.79
C VAL A 56 10.01 -10.41 19.44
N TRP A 57 10.03 -11.69 19.83
CA TRP A 57 8.90 -12.60 19.61
C TRP A 57 7.65 -12.23 20.45
N ILE A 58 7.84 -11.76 21.69
CA ILE A 58 6.74 -11.25 22.52
C ILE A 58 6.24 -9.91 21.97
N LEU A 59 7.11 -9.05 21.41
CA LEU A 59 6.69 -7.81 20.75
C LEU A 59 5.90 -8.10 19.46
N ASP A 60 6.40 -8.99 18.59
CA ASP A 60 5.66 -9.48 17.40
C ASP A 60 4.32 -10.10 17.79
N ASN A 61 4.30 -10.97 18.81
CA ASN A 61 3.05 -11.58 19.28
C ASN A 61 2.14 -10.60 20.03
N SER A 62 2.67 -9.56 20.67
CA SER A 62 1.85 -8.55 21.34
C SER A 62 1.22 -7.57 20.36
N VAL A 63 1.92 -7.26 19.26
CA VAL A 63 1.38 -6.52 18.13
C VAL A 63 0.30 -7.38 17.46
N ASN A 64 0.60 -8.65 17.14
CA ASN A 64 -0.39 -9.58 16.58
C ASN A 64 -1.57 -9.86 17.51
N SER A 65 -1.38 -9.92 18.84
CA SER A 65 -2.48 -10.15 19.78
C SER A 65 -3.39 -8.94 19.95
N ILE A 66 -2.86 -7.72 19.81
CA ILE A 66 -3.69 -6.51 19.76
C ILE A 66 -4.48 -6.49 18.44
N THR A 67 -3.89 -6.97 17.34
CA THR A 67 -4.60 -7.14 16.07
C THR A 67 -5.70 -8.22 16.18
N GLU A 68 -5.44 -9.35 16.83
CA GLU A 68 -6.42 -10.44 17.02
C GLU A 68 -7.56 -10.07 17.99
N GLU A 69 -7.30 -9.31 19.06
CA GLU A 69 -8.33 -8.92 20.05
C GLU A 69 -9.31 -7.87 19.48
N ILE A 70 -8.89 -7.10 18.47
CA ILE A 70 -9.76 -6.17 17.71
C ILE A 70 -10.51 -6.91 16.59
N LEU A 71 -9.98 -8.02 16.06
CA LEU A 71 -10.49 -8.72 14.87
C LEU A 71 -11.34 -9.97 15.16
N GLY A 72 -11.79 -10.20 16.40
CA GLY A 72 -12.87 -11.14 16.75
C GLY A 72 -12.81 -12.54 16.12
N GLU A 73 -12.42 -13.55 16.92
CA GLU A 73 -12.46 -14.97 16.51
C GLU A 73 -13.84 -15.37 15.93
N GLY A 74 -13.89 -15.66 14.61
CA GLY A 74 -14.88 -16.57 14.03
C GLY A 74 -15.97 -16.00 13.12
N GLY A 75 -15.73 -14.92 12.37
CA GLY A 75 -16.57 -14.49 11.24
C GLY A 75 -15.80 -14.45 9.91
N PRO A 76 -16.41 -14.73 8.75
CA PRO A 76 -15.75 -14.49 7.47
C PRO A 76 -15.64 -12.97 7.28
N MET A 77 -14.43 -12.51 6.96
CA MET A 77 -14.03 -11.10 6.79
C MET A 77 -13.92 -10.30 8.10
N GLY A 78 -12.68 -10.00 8.50
CA GLY A 78 -12.40 -8.98 9.51
C GLY A 78 -12.94 -7.62 9.05
N PRO A 79 -13.35 -6.74 9.97
CA PRO A 79 -13.95 -5.46 9.63
C PRO A 79 -12.96 -4.61 8.82
N VAL A 80 -13.32 -4.36 7.57
CA VAL A 80 -12.77 -3.29 6.72
C VAL A 80 -13.12 -1.97 7.40
N GLY A 81 -12.30 -1.53 8.36
CA GLY A 81 -12.33 -0.16 8.88
C GLY A 81 -11.69 0.80 7.87
N PRO A 82 -11.79 2.12 8.05
CA PRO A 82 -11.12 3.05 7.15
C PRO A 82 -9.60 2.86 7.28
N GLU A 83 -9.03 2.14 6.33
CA GLU A 83 -7.59 1.96 6.21
C GLU A 83 -6.93 3.33 6.01
N GLU A 84 -5.84 3.57 6.74
CA GLU A 84 -5.06 4.77 6.53
C GLU A 84 -4.56 4.82 5.08
N SER A 85 -4.87 5.90 4.40
CA SER A 85 -4.79 5.99 2.95
C SER A 85 -4.29 7.36 2.52
N VAL A 86 -3.59 7.40 1.40
CA VAL A 86 -2.98 8.62 0.86
C VAL A 86 -3.30 8.80 -0.61
N ALA A 87 -3.39 10.07 -1.04
CA ALA A 87 -3.49 10.42 -2.44
C ALA A 87 -2.90 11.79 -2.74
N TRP A 88 -2.67 12.03 -4.03
CA TRP A 88 -2.34 13.33 -4.56
C TRP A 88 -3.57 14.04 -5.11
N SER A 89 -3.70 15.33 -4.80
CA SER A 89 -4.70 16.24 -5.36
C SER A 89 -4.07 17.43 -6.08
N GLY A 90 -4.80 18.03 -7.01
CA GLY A 90 -4.40 19.28 -7.67
C GLY A 90 -3.11 19.16 -8.48
N ASN A 91 -2.98 18.11 -9.29
CA ASN A 91 -1.80 17.75 -10.09
C ASN A 91 -0.54 17.59 -9.23
N GLY A 92 -0.66 16.82 -8.14
CA GLY A 92 0.46 16.51 -7.27
C GLY A 92 0.91 17.67 -6.38
N ARG A 93 0.08 18.71 -6.22
CA ARG A 93 0.39 19.81 -5.31
C ARG A 93 0.06 19.45 -3.86
N TYR A 94 -1.07 18.79 -3.61
CA TYR A 94 -1.55 18.52 -2.27
C TYR A 94 -1.47 17.03 -1.95
N GLY A 95 -0.72 16.68 -0.90
CA GLY A 95 -0.78 15.34 -0.31
C GLY A 95 -1.96 15.26 0.65
N VAL A 96 -2.86 14.31 0.44
CA VAL A 96 -4.02 14.05 1.28
C VAL A 96 -3.78 12.74 2.03
N VAL A 97 -4.01 12.73 3.33
CA VAL A 97 -3.97 11.51 4.17
C VAL A 97 -5.26 11.41 4.97
N GLN A 98 -5.93 10.27 4.88
CA GLN A 98 -6.99 9.87 5.79
C GLN A 98 -6.40 8.92 6.83
N TYR A 99 -6.77 9.13 8.10
CA TYR A 99 -6.35 8.26 9.20
C TYR A 99 -7.39 8.24 10.32
N LEU A 100 -7.29 7.25 11.20
CA LEU A 100 -8.10 7.15 12.40
C LEU A 100 -7.38 7.77 13.59
N ARG A 101 -7.98 8.81 14.18
CA ARG A 101 -7.59 9.35 15.48
C ARG A 101 -8.32 8.58 16.58
N GLU A 102 -7.61 8.24 17.64
CA GLU A 102 -8.09 7.39 18.74
C GLU A 102 -8.67 6.04 18.26
N TYR A 103 -8.20 5.56 17.11
CA TYR A 103 -8.64 4.32 16.46
C TYR A 103 -10.10 4.29 15.99
N THR A 104 -10.85 5.37 16.14
CA THR A 104 -12.30 5.41 15.84
C THR A 104 -12.71 6.64 15.03
N TYR A 105 -12.06 7.78 15.21
CA TYR A 105 -12.47 9.03 14.58
C TYR A 105 -11.74 9.29 13.26
N PRO A 106 -12.43 9.23 12.11
CA PRO A 106 -11.81 9.51 10.83
C PRO A 106 -11.39 10.97 10.75
N SER A 107 -10.14 11.16 10.37
CA SER A 107 -9.46 12.44 10.30
C SER A 107 -8.74 12.56 8.97
N VAL A 108 -8.75 13.77 8.41
CA VAL A 108 -8.15 14.08 7.11
C VAL A 108 -7.14 15.18 7.30
N ALA A 109 -5.90 14.93 6.90
CA ALA A 109 -4.88 15.96 6.80
C ALA A 109 -4.49 16.20 5.35
N VAL A 110 -4.21 17.47 5.04
CA VAL A 110 -3.77 17.93 3.72
C VAL A 110 -2.49 18.72 3.90
N TRP A 111 -1.45 18.35 3.15
CA TRP A 111 -0.18 19.04 3.05
C TRP A 111 -0.04 19.70 1.67
N ASP A 112 0.24 21.00 1.63
CA ASP A 112 0.55 21.73 0.39
C ASP A 112 2.06 21.68 0.13
N SER A 113 2.48 20.92 -0.88
CA SER A 113 3.90 20.75 -1.24
C SER A 113 4.58 22.03 -1.71
N THR A 114 3.82 23.06 -2.10
CA THR A 114 4.36 24.34 -2.55
C THR A 114 4.68 25.27 -1.40
N THR A 115 3.83 25.30 -0.36
CA THR A 115 3.99 26.20 0.80
C THR A 115 4.59 25.51 2.02
N GLY A 116 4.49 24.18 2.10
CA GLY A 116 4.81 23.39 3.27
C GLY A 116 3.74 23.44 4.37
N GLU A 117 2.63 24.13 4.14
CA GLU A 117 1.56 24.27 5.14
C GLU A 117 0.66 23.03 5.16
N SER A 118 0.13 22.70 6.34
CA SER A 118 -0.82 21.60 6.52
C SER A 118 -2.10 22.05 7.20
N ARG A 119 -3.22 21.39 6.87
CA ARG A 119 -4.51 21.54 7.53
C ARG A 119 -5.08 20.18 7.88
N THR A 120 -5.67 20.05 9.06
CA THR A 120 -6.29 18.81 9.54
C THR A 120 -7.75 19.07 9.90
N LEU A 121 -8.62 18.11 9.59
CA LEU A 121 -10.03 18.10 9.93
C LEU A 121 -10.41 16.74 10.50
N ASP A 122 -11.06 16.75 11.65
CA ASP A 122 -11.57 15.54 12.31
C ASP A 122 -13.07 15.38 12.01
N GLY A 123 -13.56 14.14 12.04
CA GLY A 123 -14.96 13.81 11.83
C GLY A 123 -15.39 13.82 10.37
N TYR A 124 -14.46 13.61 9.44
CA TYR A 124 -14.74 13.49 8.01
C TYR A 124 -14.07 12.24 7.46
N ARG A 125 -14.81 11.51 6.61
CA ARG A 125 -14.24 10.49 5.73
C ARG A 125 -14.10 11.04 4.31
N VAL A 126 -12.99 10.74 3.66
CA VAL A 126 -12.72 11.03 2.26
C VAL A 126 -13.36 9.96 1.41
N LEU A 127 -14.14 10.41 0.43
CA LEU A 127 -14.78 9.57 -0.57
C LEU A 127 -13.94 9.57 -1.85
N PHE A 128 -13.53 10.76 -2.31
CA PHE A 128 -12.67 10.91 -3.49
C PHE A 128 -11.71 12.07 -3.36
N VAL A 129 -10.59 11.94 -4.07
CA VAL A 129 -9.63 13.01 -4.28
C VAL A 129 -9.57 13.32 -5.78
N GLU A 130 -9.82 14.56 -6.17
CA GLU A 130 -9.62 14.96 -7.56
C GLU A 130 -8.11 15.03 -7.85
N THR A 131 -7.60 14.15 -8.70
CA THR A 131 -6.18 14.14 -9.06
C THR A 131 -5.78 15.40 -9.84
N ALA A 132 -6.65 15.89 -10.72
CA ALA A 132 -6.37 17.03 -11.60
C ALA A 132 -6.71 18.42 -11.02
N ALA A 133 -7.40 18.48 -9.87
CA ALA A 133 -7.86 19.74 -9.26
C ALA A 133 -7.76 19.68 -7.74
N PRO A 134 -7.57 20.81 -7.05
CA PRO A 134 -7.32 20.85 -5.61
C PRO A 134 -8.63 20.68 -4.81
N VAL A 135 -9.30 19.54 -4.96
CA VAL A 135 -10.59 19.24 -4.33
C VAL A 135 -10.59 17.85 -3.70
N VAL A 136 -11.11 17.79 -2.47
CA VAL A 136 -11.39 16.55 -1.76
C VAL A 136 -12.89 16.45 -1.51
N TRP A 137 -13.49 15.33 -1.90
CA TRP A 137 -14.88 14.99 -1.66
C TRP A 137 -14.99 14.15 -0.41
N MET A 138 -15.84 14.57 0.52
CA MET A 138 -15.90 13.97 1.84
C MET A 138 -17.34 13.83 2.33
N GLU A 139 -17.49 13.13 3.43
CA GLU A 139 -18.73 13.04 4.19
C GLU A 139 -18.45 13.25 5.69
N PRO A 140 -19.24 14.08 6.39
CA PRO A 140 -19.17 14.17 7.84
C PRO A 140 -19.57 12.84 8.50
N VAL A 141 -18.78 12.38 9.45
CA VAL A 141 -19.05 11.17 10.24
C VAL A 141 -19.56 11.59 11.61
N THR A 142 -20.65 10.98 12.06
CA THR A 142 -21.19 11.25 13.41
C THR A 142 -20.45 10.42 14.46
N ASP A 143 -20.45 10.85 15.72
CA ASP A 143 -19.85 10.06 16.82
C ASP A 143 -20.46 8.66 16.91
N GLU A 144 -21.77 8.55 16.67
CA GLU A 144 -22.49 7.27 16.62
C GLU A 144 -21.99 6.37 15.48
N ASP A 145 -21.78 6.93 14.28
CA ASP A 145 -21.23 6.19 13.14
C ASP A 145 -19.77 5.74 13.39
N ALA A 146 -18.98 6.57 14.06
CA ALA A 146 -17.60 6.27 14.44
C ALA A 146 -17.51 5.18 15.52
N GLU A 147 -18.37 5.23 16.55
CA GLU A 147 -18.42 4.25 17.64
C GLU A 147 -18.94 2.87 17.18
N MET A 148 -19.87 2.84 16.22
CA MET A 148 -20.42 1.59 15.71
C MET A 148 -19.51 0.86 14.72
N GLY A 149 -18.39 1.47 14.30
CA GLY A 149 -17.53 0.89 13.26
C GLY A 149 -18.27 0.70 11.92
N GLU A 150 -19.39 1.41 11.72
CA GLU A 150 -20.15 1.40 10.45
C GLU A 150 -19.42 2.17 9.34
N THR A 151 -18.20 2.63 9.62
CA THR A 151 -17.25 3.32 8.74
C THR A 151 -16.61 2.38 7.71
N MET A 152 -17.36 1.39 7.22
CA MET A 152 -16.96 0.40 6.21
C MET A 152 -16.52 0.98 4.87
N ASP A 153 -16.65 2.30 4.70
CA ASP A 153 -16.22 3.00 3.49
C ASP A 153 -14.92 3.76 3.77
N ALA A 154 -13.85 3.21 3.21
CA ALA A 154 -12.50 3.72 3.31
C ALA A 154 -12.16 4.52 2.06
N PHE A 155 -11.35 5.57 2.21
CA PHE A 155 -10.86 6.32 1.08
C PHE A 155 -10.09 5.39 0.13
N GLY A 156 -10.60 5.25 -1.09
CA GLY A 156 -10.02 4.37 -2.10
C GLY A 156 -10.55 2.94 -2.06
N ASP A 157 -11.60 2.62 -1.30
CA ASP A 157 -12.23 1.32 -1.41
C ASP A 157 -12.95 1.11 -2.76
N ALA A 158 -13.52 -0.09 -2.93
CA ALA A 158 -14.23 -0.49 -4.12
C ALA A 158 -15.76 -0.33 -4.00
N LEU A 159 -16.28 0.21 -2.90
CA LEU A 159 -17.71 0.21 -2.56
C LEU A 159 -18.39 1.51 -2.99
N ASP A 160 -19.67 1.40 -3.31
CA ASP A 160 -20.55 2.48 -3.72
C ASP A 160 -21.67 2.60 -2.70
N HIS A 161 -21.43 3.31 -1.60
CA HIS A 161 -22.52 3.70 -0.72
C HIS A 161 -23.18 4.99 -1.20
N LYS A 162 -24.34 5.29 -0.63
CA LYS A 162 -24.99 6.60 -0.80
C LYS A 162 -24.58 7.47 0.36
N PRO A 163 -23.91 8.61 0.14
CA PRO A 163 -23.54 9.48 1.24
C PRO A 163 -24.81 10.06 1.85
N LYS A 164 -24.93 9.98 3.19
CA LYS A 164 -25.91 10.73 3.98
C LYS A 164 -25.76 12.23 3.70
N ARG A 165 -24.52 12.70 3.56
CA ARG A 165 -24.21 14.08 3.18
C ARG A 165 -22.85 14.21 2.48
N LEU A 166 -22.90 14.63 1.21
CA LEU A 166 -21.70 14.96 0.43
C LEU A 166 -21.24 16.39 0.72
N VAL A 167 -19.93 16.57 0.96
CA VAL A 167 -19.27 17.87 1.05
C VAL A 167 -18.03 17.92 0.15
N ALA A 168 -17.68 19.12 -0.32
CA ALA A 168 -16.45 19.37 -1.06
C ALA A 168 -15.52 20.30 -0.25
N TRP A 169 -14.23 19.99 -0.24
CA TRP A 169 -13.20 20.84 0.33
C TRP A 169 -12.23 21.32 -0.75
N HIS A 170 -12.31 22.61 -1.06
CA HIS A 170 -11.38 23.28 -1.96
C HIS A 170 -10.09 23.60 -1.21
N LEU A 171 -8.98 23.12 -1.73
CA LEU A 171 -7.69 23.18 -1.04
C LEU A 171 -6.92 24.48 -1.37
N ASP A 172 -7.30 25.20 -2.40
CA ASP A 172 -6.56 26.33 -2.96
C ASP A 172 -7.07 27.72 -2.54
N ASP A 173 -8.23 27.81 -1.90
CA ASP A 173 -8.87 29.08 -1.52
C ASP A 173 -8.96 29.31 0.00
N GLY A 174 -8.44 28.38 0.80
CA GLY A 174 -8.49 28.44 2.27
C GLY A 174 -9.88 28.20 2.86
N SER A 175 -10.87 27.78 2.06
CA SER A 175 -12.22 27.50 2.51
C SER A 175 -12.29 26.28 3.45
N LYS A 176 -13.39 26.22 4.19
CA LYS A 176 -13.81 25.02 4.94
C LYS A 176 -14.65 24.13 4.03
N PRO A 177 -14.80 22.83 4.35
CA PRO A 177 -15.69 21.95 3.61
C PRO A 177 -17.10 22.53 3.51
N THR A 178 -17.72 22.41 2.33
CA THR A 178 -19.05 22.95 2.04
C THR A 178 -19.97 21.88 1.46
N ASP A 179 -21.24 21.92 1.85
CA ASP A 179 -22.33 21.12 1.28
C ASP A 179 -22.92 21.73 -0.01
N ASN A 180 -22.45 22.93 -0.40
CA ASN A 180 -22.76 23.53 -1.70
C ASN A 180 -21.90 22.88 -2.79
N VAL A 181 -22.13 21.59 -3.01
CA VAL A 181 -21.36 20.77 -3.93
C VAL A 181 -21.74 21.04 -5.38
N PRO A 182 -20.75 21.25 -6.28
CA PRO A 182 -21.05 21.30 -7.70
C PRO A 182 -21.54 19.94 -8.20
N SER A 183 -22.36 19.94 -9.24
CA SER A 183 -22.84 18.69 -9.87
C SER A 183 -21.76 17.99 -10.70
N LYS A 184 -20.56 18.57 -10.82
CA LYS A 184 -19.47 18.08 -11.65
C LYS A 184 -18.14 18.24 -10.94
N TRP A 185 -17.24 17.31 -11.22
CA TRP A 185 -15.81 17.46 -10.93
C TRP A 185 -15.21 18.53 -11.83
N HIS A 186 -13.99 18.95 -11.49
CA HIS A 186 -13.22 19.78 -12.40
C HIS A 186 -12.91 19.01 -13.70
N ALA A 187 -12.71 19.79 -14.75
CA ALA A 187 -12.27 19.28 -16.04
C ALA A 187 -11.01 18.42 -15.86
N TRP A 188 -11.04 17.21 -16.41
CA TRP A 188 -9.89 16.31 -16.48
C TRP A 188 -9.18 16.49 -17.82
N PRO A 189 -8.07 17.25 -17.86
CA PRO A 189 -7.34 17.50 -19.09
C PRO A 189 -6.72 16.20 -19.59
N GLY A 190 -6.82 15.97 -20.88
CA GLY A 190 -6.18 14.88 -21.60
C GLY A 190 -5.28 15.40 -22.73
N PRO A 191 -4.68 14.48 -23.50
CA PRO A 191 -3.84 14.84 -24.64
C PRO A 191 -4.58 15.65 -25.71
N ALA A 192 -3.83 16.49 -26.45
CA ALA A 192 -4.30 17.24 -27.61
C ALA A 192 -5.57 18.10 -27.38
N ASP A 193 -5.63 18.80 -26.24
CA ASP A 193 -6.75 19.63 -25.78
C ASP A 193 -8.06 18.86 -25.52
N SER A 194 -7.98 17.53 -25.36
CA SER A 194 -9.13 16.73 -24.94
C SER A 194 -9.45 16.98 -23.47
N ILE A 195 -10.73 17.00 -23.12
CA ILE A 195 -11.19 17.21 -21.76
C ILE A 195 -12.30 16.21 -21.44
N ALA A 196 -12.25 15.63 -20.25
CA ALA A 196 -13.29 14.79 -19.69
C ALA A 196 -13.98 15.57 -18.57
N TYR A 197 -15.31 15.54 -18.57
CA TYR A 197 -16.13 16.12 -17.51
C TYR A 197 -16.90 14.98 -16.84
N LEU A 198 -16.75 14.89 -15.52
CA LEU A 198 -17.39 13.87 -14.71
C LEU A 198 -18.52 14.51 -13.92
N GLU A 199 -19.72 13.92 -13.96
CA GLU A 199 -20.90 14.44 -13.25
C GLU A 199 -21.26 13.54 -12.08
N ILE A 200 -21.50 14.16 -10.92
CA ILE A 200 -21.89 13.47 -9.69
C ILE A 200 -23.41 13.40 -9.60
N ASN A 201 -23.91 12.26 -9.12
CA ASN A 201 -25.28 12.14 -8.67
C ASN A 201 -25.31 11.46 -7.29
N PRO A 202 -25.40 12.23 -6.19
CA PRO A 202 -25.39 11.67 -4.83
C PRO A 202 -26.55 10.72 -4.54
N LEU A 203 -27.62 10.74 -5.35
CA LEU A 203 -28.74 9.79 -5.21
C LEU A 203 -28.40 8.40 -5.77
N LYS A 204 -27.42 8.32 -6.67
CA LYS A 204 -26.92 7.06 -7.21
C LYS A 204 -25.90 6.44 -6.26
N GLY A 205 -24.91 7.21 -5.84
CA GLY A 205 -23.84 6.76 -4.95
C GLY A 205 -22.80 7.86 -4.75
N VAL A 206 -21.64 7.49 -4.22
CA VAL A 206 -20.58 8.46 -3.90
C VAL A 206 -19.85 8.99 -5.12
N GLY A 207 -19.61 8.14 -6.13
CA GLY A 207 -18.77 8.47 -7.28
C GLY A 207 -19.47 9.27 -8.39
N PRO A 208 -18.71 9.73 -9.39
CA PRO A 208 -19.26 10.13 -10.68
C PRO A 208 -20.18 9.07 -11.30
N SER A 209 -21.22 9.51 -12.01
CA SER A 209 -22.20 8.62 -12.65
C SER A 209 -22.47 8.93 -14.12
N ALA A 210 -21.88 10.00 -14.64
CA ALA A 210 -21.91 10.33 -16.06
C ALA A 210 -20.61 11.00 -16.51
N LEU A 211 -20.33 10.87 -17.81
CA LEU A 211 -19.09 11.31 -18.43
C LEU A 211 -19.39 11.99 -19.78
N LEU A 212 -18.77 13.15 -19.99
CA LEU A 212 -18.83 13.93 -21.22
C LEU A 212 -17.41 14.23 -21.69
N PHE A 213 -17.13 13.95 -22.95
CA PHE A 213 -15.85 14.28 -23.58
C PHE A 213 -15.98 15.53 -24.43
N ASN A 214 -15.00 16.40 -24.37
CA ASN A 214 -14.83 17.48 -25.32
C ASN A 214 -13.48 17.31 -25.99
N ASN A 215 -13.49 16.97 -27.28
CA ASN A 215 -12.28 16.87 -28.10
C ASN A 215 -12.43 17.77 -29.33
N LYS A 216 -11.31 18.31 -29.82
CA LYS A 216 -11.32 19.21 -31.01
C LYS A 216 -11.80 18.53 -32.29
N ALA A 217 -11.80 17.19 -32.35
CA ALA A 217 -12.35 16.44 -33.47
C ALA A 217 -13.89 16.52 -33.51
N SER A 218 -14.54 16.58 -32.35
CA SER A 218 -15.96 16.89 -32.19
C SER A 218 -16.16 18.41 -32.14
N GLN A 219 -16.29 19.07 -33.29
CA GLN A 219 -16.73 20.47 -33.31
C GLN A 219 -18.19 20.55 -32.78
N GLY A 220 -18.41 20.76 -31.48
CA GLY A 220 -19.77 20.76 -30.89
C GLY A 220 -19.86 20.73 -29.35
N GLU A 221 -21.06 20.41 -28.82
CA GLU A 221 -21.47 20.39 -27.40
C GLU A 221 -20.79 19.31 -26.51
N GLY A 222 -19.73 18.65 -27.01
CA GLY A 222 -19.13 17.47 -26.41
C GLY A 222 -19.88 16.17 -26.72
N VAL A 223 -19.23 15.03 -26.47
CA VAL A 223 -19.71 13.67 -26.73
C VAL A 223 -19.99 12.98 -25.40
N LYS A 224 -21.26 12.62 -25.16
CA LYS A 224 -21.63 11.90 -23.93
C LYS A 224 -21.20 10.44 -24.04
N ALA A 225 -20.53 9.94 -22.99
CA ALA A 225 -20.23 8.52 -22.88
C ALA A 225 -21.52 7.72 -22.69
N LYS A 226 -21.63 6.59 -23.37
CA LYS A 226 -22.70 5.60 -23.19
C LYS A 226 -22.33 4.67 -22.06
N VAL A 227 -22.35 5.20 -20.84
CA VAL A 227 -22.08 4.43 -19.63
C VAL A 227 -23.07 3.26 -19.55
N PRO A 228 -22.61 2.01 -19.42
CA PRO A 228 -23.51 0.84 -19.36
C PRO A 228 -24.49 0.95 -18.18
N GLU A 229 -25.73 0.51 -18.37
CA GLU A 229 -26.78 0.59 -17.33
C GLU A 229 -26.42 -0.18 -16.04
N SER A 230 -25.54 -1.18 -16.14
CA SER A 230 -25.04 -1.93 -14.98
C SER A 230 -24.02 -1.15 -14.14
N VAL A 231 -23.59 0.04 -14.56
CA VAL A 231 -22.65 0.89 -13.83
C VAL A 231 -23.43 2.00 -13.15
N ASN A 232 -23.44 1.99 -11.82
CA ASN A 232 -24.17 2.99 -11.03
C ASN A 232 -23.34 4.27 -10.85
N THR A 233 -22.18 4.13 -10.19
CA THR A 233 -21.10 5.12 -10.14
C THR A 233 -19.77 4.46 -10.51
N PHE A 234 -18.73 5.27 -10.68
CA PHE A 234 -17.41 4.80 -11.07
C PHE A 234 -16.30 5.71 -10.56
N VAL A 235 -15.11 5.14 -10.39
CA VAL A 235 -13.86 5.91 -10.30
C VAL A 235 -13.21 6.03 -11.66
N PRO A 236 -12.62 7.19 -11.97
CA PRO A 236 -11.96 7.36 -13.24
C PRO A 236 -10.52 6.83 -13.21
N VAL A 237 -10.18 6.00 -14.20
CA VAL A 237 -8.80 5.49 -14.44
C VAL A 237 -7.99 6.51 -15.24
N GLY A 238 -8.65 7.26 -16.12
CA GLY A 238 -8.05 8.38 -16.84
C GLY A 238 -7.84 8.12 -18.34
N TRP A 239 -6.95 8.91 -18.92
CA TRP A 239 -6.67 8.96 -20.35
C TRP A 239 -5.66 7.90 -20.78
N SER A 240 -5.93 7.25 -21.90
CA SER A 240 -4.95 6.46 -22.64
C SER A 240 -3.80 7.30 -23.19
N ALA A 241 -2.67 6.68 -23.48
CA ALA A 241 -1.48 7.33 -24.02
C ALA A 241 -1.75 8.10 -25.32
N SER A 242 -2.61 7.59 -26.21
CA SER A 242 -2.98 8.31 -27.43
C SER A 242 -3.98 9.46 -27.21
N GLY A 243 -4.62 9.52 -26.05
CA GLY A 243 -5.73 10.44 -25.75
C GLY A 243 -7.03 10.09 -26.47
N ARG A 244 -7.08 9.01 -27.24
CA ARG A 244 -8.29 8.58 -27.96
C ARG A 244 -9.29 7.86 -27.06
N TYR A 245 -8.82 7.28 -25.96
CA TYR A 245 -9.63 6.50 -25.04
C TYR A 245 -9.56 7.04 -23.63
N PHE A 246 -10.64 6.81 -22.90
CA PHE A 246 -10.77 7.11 -21.48
C PHE A 246 -11.35 5.91 -20.76
N ALA A 247 -10.77 5.54 -19.62
CA ALA A 247 -11.21 4.40 -18.84
C ALA A 247 -11.80 4.83 -17.48
N VAL A 248 -12.78 4.06 -17.03
CA VAL A 248 -13.37 4.15 -15.70
C VAL A 248 -13.52 2.75 -15.13
N GLU A 249 -13.58 2.65 -13.81
CA GLU A 249 -13.82 1.42 -13.08
C GLU A 249 -15.09 1.58 -12.25
N SER A 250 -16.06 0.69 -12.45
CA SER A 250 -17.31 0.74 -11.69
C SER A 250 -17.09 0.36 -10.23
N LEU A 251 -17.78 1.05 -9.32
CA LEU A 251 -17.82 0.69 -7.91
C LEU A 251 -18.88 -0.39 -7.64
N ILE A 252 -18.71 -1.14 -6.56
CA ILE A 252 -19.58 -2.24 -6.13
C ILE A 252 -20.69 -1.67 -5.26
N ASP A 253 -21.96 -1.92 -5.58
CA ASP A 253 -23.09 -1.49 -4.74
C ASP A 253 -22.97 -2.07 -3.32
N GLU A 254 -22.85 -1.19 -2.31
CA GLU A 254 -22.66 -1.58 -0.92
C GLU A 254 -23.85 -2.39 -0.38
N ALA A 255 -25.08 -2.07 -0.79
CA ALA A 255 -26.25 -2.81 -0.36
C ALA A 255 -26.21 -4.25 -0.89
N ALA A 256 -25.77 -4.42 -2.14
CA ALA A 256 -25.57 -5.73 -2.74
C ALA A 256 -24.42 -6.50 -2.05
N TYR A 257 -23.37 -5.79 -1.63
CA TYR A 257 -22.27 -6.36 -0.84
C TYR A 257 -22.76 -6.89 0.52
N ARG A 258 -23.52 -6.10 1.29
CA ARG A 258 -24.03 -6.49 2.61
C ARG A 258 -25.06 -7.62 2.58
N GLU A 259 -25.82 -7.77 1.50
CA GLU A 259 -26.84 -8.83 1.35
C GLU A 259 -26.27 -10.18 0.91
N MET A 260 -25.05 -10.23 0.36
CA MET A 260 -24.46 -11.48 -0.16
C MET A 260 -23.64 -12.22 0.90
N ASP A 261 -23.88 -13.52 1.01
CA ASP A 261 -23.05 -14.49 1.73
C ASP A 261 -21.73 -14.73 0.95
N ALA A 262 -20.83 -13.72 0.95
CA ALA A 262 -19.40 -13.64 0.55
C ALA A 262 -18.85 -14.48 -0.63
N SER A 263 -19.66 -15.21 -1.40
CA SER A 263 -19.20 -16.31 -2.27
C SER A 263 -19.76 -16.28 -3.69
N ASN A 264 -20.66 -15.35 -4.02
CA ASN A 264 -21.22 -15.20 -5.37
C ASN A 264 -20.99 -13.80 -5.96
N GLY A 265 -19.79 -13.59 -6.53
CA GLY A 265 -19.64 -12.85 -7.79
C GLY A 265 -19.97 -11.35 -7.82
N LEU A 266 -19.57 -10.58 -6.82
CA LEU A 266 -19.45 -9.12 -6.99
C LEU A 266 -18.20 -8.85 -7.82
N SER A 267 -18.39 -8.41 -9.06
CA SER A 267 -17.28 -8.05 -9.95
C SER A 267 -17.42 -6.59 -10.35
N ARG A 268 -16.31 -5.86 -10.28
CA ARG A 268 -16.22 -4.53 -10.88
C ARG A 268 -16.08 -4.66 -12.39
N LYS A 269 -16.41 -3.60 -13.12
CA LYS A 269 -16.19 -3.48 -14.55
C LYS A 269 -15.21 -2.37 -14.82
N LEU A 270 -14.13 -2.69 -15.51
CA LEU A 270 -13.40 -1.68 -16.26
C LEU A 270 -14.24 -1.36 -17.50
N VAL A 271 -14.44 -0.08 -17.81
CA VAL A 271 -15.11 0.35 -19.05
C VAL A 271 -14.20 1.33 -19.75
N VAL A 272 -13.89 1.04 -21.02
CA VAL A 272 -13.04 1.88 -21.87
C VAL A 272 -13.91 2.50 -22.96
N PHE A 273 -13.89 3.82 -23.09
CA PHE A 273 -14.67 4.57 -24.06
C PHE A 273 -13.79 5.11 -25.19
N ASP A 274 -14.26 5.06 -26.44
CA ASP A 274 -13.73 5.92 -27.51
C ASP A 274 -14.30 7.33 -27.33
N VAL A 275 -13.44 8.31 -27.10
CA VAL A 275 -13.89 9.66 -26.72
C VAL A 275 -14.54 10.44 -27.86
N THR A 276 -14.37 9.98 -29.11
CA THR A 276 -14.97 10.60 -30.29
C THR A 276 -16.42 10.15 -30.47
N THR A 277 -16.75 8.91 -30.09
CA THR A 277 -18.08 8.33 -30.27
C THR A 277 -18.88 8.22 -28.98
N GLY A 278 -18.19 8.19 -27.83
CA GLY A 278 -18.76 7.91 -26.52
C GLY A 278 -19.10 6.44 -26.29
N GLU A 279 -18.83 5.56 -27.26
CA GLU A 279 -19.12 4.13 -27.15
C GLU A 279 -18.10 3.42 -26.26
N ALA A 280 -18.57 2.45 -25.46
CA ALA A 280 -17.68 1.53 -24.78
C ALA A 280 -17.05 0.57 -25.81
N VAL A 281 -15.72 0.57 -25.91
CA VAL A 281 -14.96 -0.31 -26.82
C VAL A 281 -14.46 -1.57 -26.11
N ALA A 282 -14.31 -1.54 -24.79
CA ALA A 282 -13.99 -2.69 -23.96
C ALA A 282 -14.73 -2.58 -22.62
N SER A 283 -15.15 -3.72 -22.07
CA SER A 283 -15.76 -3.79 -20.74
C SER A 283 -15.45 -5.09 -19.99
N PRO A 284 -14.16 -5.38 -19.67
CA PRO A 284 -13.83 -6.58 -18.93
C PRO A 284 -14.26 -6.49 -17.45
N LEU A 285 -14.46 -7.66 -16.85
CA LEU A 285 -14.68 -7.77 -15.41
C LEU A 285 -13.33 -7.71 -14.68
N ILE A 286 -13.32 -7.05 -13.55
CA ILE A 286 -12.27 -7.11 -12.52
C ILE A 286 -12.81 -8.02 -11.43
N THR A 287 -12.11 -9.11 -11.18
CA THR A 287 -12.60 -10.17 -10.29
C THR A 287 -12.12 -10.02 -8.84
N THR A 288 -11.11 -9.18 -8.61
CA THR A 288 -10.63 -8.85 -7.26
C THR A 288 -11.54 -7.84 -6.58
N GLN A 289 -12.04 -8.21 -5.40
CA GLN A 289 -13.00 -7.43 -4.61
C GLN A 289 -12.28 -6.61 -3.54
N ASP A 290 -11.22 -7.15 -2.96
CA ASP A 290 -10.55 -6.60 -1.77
C ASP A 290 -9.44 -5.58 -2.11
N SER A 291 -9.41 -5.08 -3.35
CA SER A 291 -8.41 -4.08 -3.77
C SER A 291 -9.05 -2.73 -3.96
N ALA A 292 -8.36 -1.70 -3.48
CA ALA A 292 -8.69 -0.30 -3.67
C ALA A 292 -9.02 0.04 -5.14
N ALA A 293 -9.96 0.98 -5.34
CA ALA A 293 -10.33 1.48 -6.66
C ALA A 293 -9.74 2.89 -6.91
N PRO A 294 -9.18 3.16 -8.11
CA PRO A 294 -9.00 2.23 -9.22
C PRO A 294 -7.83 1.26 -8.96
N VAL A 295 -7.98 0.01 -9.37
CA VAL A 295 -6.88 -0.97 -9.43
C VAL A 295 -6.22 -0.97 -10.83
N ALA A 296 -6.93 -0.43 -11.81
CA ALA A 296 -6.51 -0.37 -13.19
C ALA A 296 -5.75 0.92 -13.52
N ALA A 297 -4.74 0.82 -14.38
CA ALA A 297 -3.99 1.96 -14.91
C ALA A 297 -3.56 1.74 -16.36
N TRP A 298 -3.42 2.85 -17.11
CA TRP A 298 -2.96 2.82 -18.49
C TRP A 298 -1.45 2.56 -18.58
N ASP A 299 -1.02 1.90 -19.66
CA ASP A 299 0.37 1.94 -20.11
C ASP A 299 0.78 3.38 -20.42
N GLY A 300 2.04 3.74 -20.14
CA GLY A 300 2.54 5.10 -20.39
C GLY A 300 2.68 5.46 -21.88
N THR A 301 2.72 4.45 -22.76
CA THR A 301 3.08 4.60 -24.17
C THR A 301 2.10 3.97 -25.16
N ARG A 302 1.23 3.07 -24.69
CA ARG A 302 0.29 2.28 -25.50
C ARG A 302 -1.14 2.42 -24.98
N ASP A 303 -2.11 2.16 -25.84
CA ASP A 303 -3.53 2.10 -25.44
C ASP A 303 -3.87 0.72 -24.87
N ILE A 304 -3.21 0.39 -23.75
CA ILE A 304 -3.40 -0.86 -22.99
C ILE A 304 -3.66 -0.47 -21.54
N VAL A 305 -4.67 -1.09 -20.91
CA VAL A 305 -4.91 -0.96 -19.47
C VAL A 305 -4.45 -2.23 -18.77
N PHE A 306 -3.78 -2.09 -17.63
CA PHE A 306 -3.32 -3.16 -16.76
C PHE A 306 -4.01 -3.09 -15.40
N TRP A 307 -4.21 -4.24 -14.76
CA TRP A 307 -4.61 -4.33 -13.35
C TRP A 307 -4.13 -5.64 -12.74
N SER A 308 -3.90 -5.61 -11.43
CA SER A 308 -3.61 -6.80 -10.64
C SER A 308 -4.89 -7.56 -10.31
N GLU A 309 -4.80 -8.89 -10.27
CA GLU A 309 -5.81 -9.76 -9.67
C GLU A 309 -5.16 -10.75 -8.71
N LEU A 310 -5.55 -10.71 -7.44
CA LEU A 310 -5.18 -11.72 -6.46
C LEU A 310 -6.03 -12.97 -6.67
N GLY A 311 -5.37 -14.13 -6.79
CA GLY A 311 -6.03 -15.42 -6.78
C GLY A 311 -6.74 -15.68 -5.44
N ALA A 312 -7.69 -16.63 -5.44
CA ALA A 312 -8.44 -16.96 -4.23
C ALA A 312 -7.51 -17.27 -3.05
N LEU A 313 -7.64 -16.49 -1.98
CA LEU A 313 -6.96 -16.73 -0.71
C LEU A 313 -7.67 -17.92 -0.03
N THR A 314 -7.00 -19.07 0.06
CA THR A 314 -7.45 -20.12 0.96
C THR A 314 -7.06 -19.71 2.38
N ASP A 315 -8.06 -19.61 3.26
CA ASP A 315 -7.89 -19.43 4.71
C ASP A 315 -7.11 -18.18 5.15
N GLY A 316 -7.14 -17.09 4.36
CA GLY A 316 -6.56 -15.79 4.73
C GLY A 316 -5.04 -15.72 4.65
N GLU A 317 -4.39 -16.68 3.97
CA GLU A 317 -2.92 -16.73 3.88
C GLU A 317 -2.38 -15.83 2.76
N THR A 318 -2.23 -16.32 1.54
CA THR A 318 -1.57 -15.60 0.44
C THR A 318 -1.99 -16.27 -0.87
N GLY A 319 -1.99 -15.51 -1.97
CA GLY A 319 -2.46 -15.99 -3.28
C GLY A 319 -1.50 -15.67 -4.42
N PRO A 320 -1.59 -16.39 -5.55
CA PRO A 320 -0.84 -16.01 -6.74
C PRO A 320 -1.40 -14.71 -7.32
N LEU A 321 -0.51 -13.77 -7.58
CA LEU A 321 -0.82 -12.51 -8.24
C LEU A 321 -0.80 -12.70 -9.75
N SER A 322 -1.94 -12.45 -10.38
CA SER A 322 -2.06 -12.35 -11.83
C SER A 322 -2.10 -10.89 -12.25
N TYR A 323 -1.61 -10.60 -13.46
CA TYR A 323 -1.82 -9.29 -14.07
C TYR A 323 -2.65 -9.45 -15.31
N ARG A 324 -3.75 -8.73 -15.35
CA ARG A 324 -4.62 -8.67 -16.50
C ARG A 324 -4.28 -7.48 -17.35
N SER A 325 -4.53 -7.62 -18.64
CA SER A 325 -4.45 -6.51 -19.58
C SER A 325 -5.59 -6.58 -20.58
N VAL A 326 -5.99 -5.41 -21.08
CA VAL A 326 -6.86 -5.29 -22.23
C VAL A 326 -6.29 -4.23 -23.16
N SER A 327 -6.04 -4.62 -24.42
CA SER A 327 -5.83 -3.65 -25.49
C SER A 327 -7.19 -3.16 -25.97
N VAL A 328 -7.30 -1.88 -26.33
CA VAL A 328 -8.54 -1.30 -26.87
C VAL A 328 -9.06 -1.96 -28.15
N SER A 329 -8.23 -2.75 -28.84
CA SER A 329 -8.64 -3.58 -29.99
C SER A 329 -9.15 -4.97 -29.61
N ASP A 330 -9.01 -5.39 -28.36
CA ASP A 330 -9.39 -6.72 -27.89
C ASP A 330 -10.75 -6.70 -27.18
N ALA A 331 -11.54 -7.74 -27.41
CA ALA A 331 -12.85 -7.89 -26.78
C ALA A 331 -12.79 -8.44 -25.34
N PHE A 332 -11.64 -8.99 -24.91
CA PHE A 332 -11.50 -9.71 -23.64
C PHE A 332 -10.17 -9.42 -22.97
N ALA A 333 -10.19 -9.37 -21.63
CA ALA A 333 -8.99 -9.33 -20.82
C ALA A 333 -8.17 -10.61 -20.97
N ARG A 334 -6.84 -10.48 -20.89
CA ARG A 334 -5.89 -11.59 -20.94
C ARG A 334 -4.86 -11.47 -19.83
N ASP A 335 -4.20 -12.57 -19.50
CA ASP A 335 -3.00 -12.52 -18.68
C ASP A 335 -1.89 -11.74 -19.42
N ALA A 336 -1.31 -10.75 -18.76
CA ALA A 336 -0.32 -9.85 -19.33
C ALA A 336 1.01 -10.58 -19.61
N PHE A 337 1.44 -11.48 -18.72
CA PHE A 337 2.67 -12.25 -18.90
C PHE A 337 2.58 -13.13 -20.16
N ASP A 338 1.47 -13.86 -20.31
CA ASP A 338 1.25 -14.71 -21.48
C ASP A 338 1.10 -13.89 -22.78
N THR A 339 0.42 -12.74 -22.70
CA THR A 339 0.12 -11.91 -23.88
C THR A 339 1.36 -11.22 -24.44
N TYR A 340 2.24 -10.73 -23.56
CA TYR A 340 3.44 -9.98 -23.96
C TYR A 340 4.73 -10.82 -23.89
N GLY A 341 4.64 -12.08 -23.45
CA GLY A 341 5.79 -12.96 -23.31
C GLY A 341 6.76 -12.52 -22.22
N TRP A 342 6.24 -11.90 -21.15
CA TRP A 342 7.03 -11.43 -20.03
C TRP A 342 7.30 -12.54 -19.03
N ASP A 343 8.48 -12.50 -18.41
CA ASP A 343 8.79 -13.37 -17.29
C ASP A 343 7.96 -12.97 -16.07
N ARG A 344 7.38 -13.96 -15.39
CA ARG A 344 6.63 -13.75 -14.14
C ARG A 344 7.62 -13.70 -12.96
N PRO A 345 7.67 -12.59 -12.19
CA PRO A 345 8.52 -12.53 -10.99
C PRO A 345 8.16 -13.63 -9.99
N GLY A 346 9.17 -14.21 -9.34
CA GLY A 346 8.96 -15.25 -8.32
C GLY A 346 8.15 -14.75 -7.12
N ASP A 347 8.31 -13.46 -6.78
CA ASP A 347 7.60 -12.78 -5.69
C ASP A 347 6.08 -12.74 -5.91
N PHE A 348 5.60 -12.94 -7.14
CA PHE A 348 4.16 -12.86 -7.46
C PHE A 348 3.43 -14.19 -7.20
N SER A 349 4.13 -15.21 -6.73
CA SER A 349 3.53 -16.52 -6.46
C SER A 349 2.74 -16.58 -5.15
N ASN A 350 3.07 -15.70 -4.20
CA ASN A 350 2.54 -15.75 -2.83
C ASN A 350 2.39 -14.34 -2.25
N VAL A 351 1.35 -13.64 -2.66
CA VAL A 351 1.06 -12.24 -2.33
C VAL A 351 -0.20 -12.17 -1.47
N TYR A 352 -0.10 -11.43 -0.38
CA TYR A 352 -1.18 -10.97 0.49
C TYR A 352 -1.76 -9.66 -0.04
N GLU A 353 -0.90 -8.69 -0.38
CA GLU A 353 -1.31 -7.33 -0.70
C GLU A 353 -0.73 -6.83 -2.03
N THR A 354 -1.58 -6.20 -2.83
CA THR A 354 -1.20 -5.45 -4.03
C THR A 354 -2.04 -4.19 -4.15
N GLY A 355 -1.43 -3.08 -4.54
CA GLY A 355 -2.12 -1.80 -4.70
C GLY A 355 -1.55 -0.99 -5.86
N LEU A 356 -2.43 -0.36 -6.64
CA LEU A 356 -2.02 0.64 -7.61
C LEU A 356 -1.54 1.89 -6.86
N LEU A 357 -0.31 2.33 -7.12
CA LEU A 357 0.23 3.56 -6.55
C LEU A 357 -0.09 4.77 -7.44
N GLY A 358 -0.14 4.56 -8.76
CA GLY A 358 -0.41 5.61 -9.71
C GLY A 358 0.20 5.33 -11.07
N TRP A 359 0.39 6.38 -11.84
CA TRP A 359 0.87 6.29 -13.22
C TRP A 359 2.08 7.19 -13.44
N ASP A 360 3.04 6.71 -14.23
CA ASP A 360 4.17 7.47 -14.75
C ASP A 360 4.24 7.35 -16.28
N PRO A 361 4.81 8.34 -16.99
CA PRO A 361 5.07 8.21 -18.43
C PRO A 361 5.82 6.94 -18.85
N SER A 362 6.65 6.34 -17.97
CA SER A 362 7.28 5.04 -18.26
C SER A 362 6.39 3.83 -17.97
N GLY A 363 5.28 4.00 -17.25
CA GLY A 363 4.28 2.97 -17.00
C GLY A 363 3.60 3.06 -15.62
N PRO A 364 2.57 2.23 -15.38
CA PRO A 364 1.86 2.20 -14.11
C PRO A 364 2.75 1.60 -13.00
N LEU A 365 2.54 2.08 -11.78
CA LEU A 365 3.27 1.67 -10.59
C LEU A 365 2.39 0.94 -9.59
N TYR A 366 2.91 -0.15 -9.05
CA TYR A 366 2.24 -0.99 -8.08
C TYR A 366 3.13 -1.20 -6.85
N SER A 367 2.50 -1.31 -5.69
CA SER A 367 3.10 -1.88 -4.48
C SER A 367 2.65 -3.33 -4.38
N ILE A 368 3.59 -4.25 -4.16
CA ILE A 368 3.33 -5.68 -3.96
C ILE A 368 4.18 -6.11 -2.77
N GLU A 369 3.55 -6.46 -1.65
CA GLU A 369 4.25 -6.73 -0.37
C GLU A 369 5.22 -5.60 0.04
N GLY A 370 4.84 -4.34 -0.19
CA GLY A 370 5.68 -3.17 0.04
C GLY A 370 6.84 -2.98 -0.95
N ARG A 371 7.06 -3.92 -1.89
CA ARG A 371 8.00 -3.74 -3.01
C ARG A 371 7.36 -2.92 -4.12
N LEU A 372 8.12 -1.98 -4.67
CA LEU A 372 7.70 -1.09 -5.74
C LEU A 372 8.01 -1.71 -7.10
N TRP A 373 6.99 -1.79 -7.94
CA TRP A 373 7.09 -2.36 -9.28
C TRP A 373 6.54 -1.40 -10.32
N GLN A 374 7.19 -1.32 -11.47
CA GLN A 374 6.70 -0.58 -12.63
C GLN A 374 6.52 -1.52 -13.83
N ILE A 375 5.40 -1.36 -14.54
CA ILE A 375 5.19 -2.08 -15.81
C ILE A 375 5.79 -1.24 -16.95
N GLY A 376 6.92 -1.69 -17.48
CA GLY A 376 7.56 -1.10 -18.66
C GLY A 376 7.25 -1.86 -19.96
N ALA A 377 7.96 -1.51 -21.03
CA ALA A 377 7.80 -2.14 -22.35
C ALA A 377 8.17 -3.64 -22.34
N ASP A 378 9.17 -4.01 -21.55
CA ASP A 378 9.74 -5.36 -21.47
C ASP A 378 9.20 -6.18 -20.29
N GLY A 379 8.23 -5.64 -19.53
CA GLY A 379 7.61 -6.29 -18.39
C GLY A 379 7.82 -5.52 -17.09
N PHE A 380 7.86 -6.26 -15.98
CA PHE A 380 7.95 -5.69 -14.64
C PHE A 380 9.39 -5.33 -14.27
N GLU A 381 9.61 -4.08 -13.86
CA GLU A 381 10.86 -3.60 -13.28
C GLU A 381 10.70 -3.47 -11.76
N ASP A 382 11.59 -4.11 -11.00
CA ASP A 382 11.71 -3.93 -9.55
C ASP A 382 12.42 -2.60 -9.25
N LEU A 383 11.72 -1.70 -8.58
CA LEU A 383 12.21 -0.38 -8.24
C LEU A 383 12.79 -0.29 -6.83
N GLY A 384 12.62 -1.32 -6.00
CA GLY A 384 13.09 -1.36 -4.61
C GLY A 384 11.95 -1.52 -3.60
N MET A 385 12.28 -1.30 -2.32
CA MET A 385 11.32 -1.44 -1.21
C MET A 385 10.79 -0.07 -0.79
N SER A 386 9.49 -0.01 -0.52
CA SER A 386 8.88 1.06 0.26
C SER A 386 8.92 0.68 1.74
N GLU A 387 9.33 1.62 2.60
CA GLU A 387 9.16 1.50 4.05
C GLU A 387 7.80 2.08 4.51
N SER A 388 6.89 2.34 3.57
CA SER A 388 5.50 2.69 3.86
C SER A 388 4.76 1.43 4.29
N TYR A 389 4.08 1.50 5.42
CA TYR A 389 3.12 0.48 5.83
C TYR A 389 1.76 0.91 5.27
N GLY A 390 1.23 0.16 4.30
CA GLY A 390 -0.08 0.43 3.67
C GLY A 390 -0.01 1.19 2.33
N GLY A 391 -1.19 1.61 1.87
CA GLY A 391 -1.39 2.27 0.57
C GLY A 391 -0.48 3.47 0.32
N GLY A 392 -0.09 3.67 -0.93
CA GLY A 392 0.77 4.78 -1.36
C GLY A 392 0.22 5.47 -2.60
N ALA A 393 0.72 6.67 -2.88
CA ALA A 393 0.28 7.45 -4.04
C ALA A 393 1.46 8.07 -4.79
N TRP A 394 1.63 7.68 -6.05
CA TRP A 394 2.61 8.24 -6.96
C TRP A 394 2.02 9.39 -7.78
N HIS A 395 2.77 10.48 -7.91
CA HIS A 395 2.50 11.48 -8.93
C HIS A 395 3.81 11.93 -9.60
N PRO A 396 3.88 11.91 -10.95
CA PRO A 396 5.07 12.33 -11.68
C PRO A 396 5.52 13.75 -11.29
N GLY A 397 6.80 13.90 -10.97
CA GLY A 397 7.40 15.17 -10.54
C GLY A 397 7.15 15.58 -9.09
N SER A 398 6.14 14.99 -8.42
CA SER A 398 5.86 15.25 -7.00
C SER A 398 6.40 14.17 -6.07
N GLY A 399 6.48 12.93 -6.54
CA GLY A 399 7.05 11.80 -5.79
C GLY A 399 6.00 10.81 -5.27
N LEU A 400 6.50 9.80 -4.54
CA LEU A 400 5.70 8.78 -3.88
C LEU A 400 5.33 9.26 -2.48
N LEU A 401 4.04 9.36 -2.19
CA LEU A 401 3.52 9.48 -0.84
C LEU A 401 3.31 8.10 -0.23
N GLY A 402 3.66 7.99 1.05
CA GLY A 402 3.38 6.82 1.87
C GLY A 402 3.12 7.21 3.32
N ILE A 403 2.65 6.24 4.08
CA ILE A 403 2.31 6.37 5.50
C ILE A 403 3.33 5.63 6.33
N LYS A 404 3.76 6.26 7.42
CA LYS A 404 4.59 5.60 8.44
C LYS A 404 3.98 5.78 9.82
N TYR A 405 3.94 4.70 10.58
CA TYR A 405 3.59 4.74 11.99
C TYR A 405 4.83 5.03 12.83
N GLY A 406 4.68 5.97 13.75
CA GLY A 406 5.65 6.23 14.80
C GLY A 406 5.04 5.93 16.15
N PHE A 407 5.84 5.36 17.04
CA PHE A 407 5.46 5.07 18.42
C PHE A 407 6.62 5.44 19.35
N ASN A 408 6.29 5.87 20.56
CA ASN A 408 7.26 6.06 21.63
C ASN A 408 6.78 5.35 22.90
N ASN A 409 7.63 4.46 23.43
CA ASN A 409 7.40 3.75 24.69
C ASN A 409 7.93 4.54 25.89
N GLY A 410 7.51 5.81 25.99
CA GLY A 410 7.82 6.70 27.09
C GLY A 410 6.90 6.49 28.31
N PRO A 411 6.99 7.36 29.33
CA PRO A 411 6.06 7.36 30.46
C PRO A 411 4.60 7.56 30.05
N VAL A 412 4.38 8.17 28.88
CA VAL A 412 3.11 8.21 28.17
C VAL A 412 3.36 7.57 26.81
N SER A 413 2.66 6.48 26.51
CA SER A 413 2.68 5.89 25.17
C SER A 413 2.04 6.88 24.21
N GLN A 414 2.77 7.24 23.16
CA GLN A 414 2.26 8.13 22.13
C GLN A 414 2.45 7.47 20.77
N GLU A 415 1.39 7.47 19.99
CA GLU A 415 1.40 7.05 18.60
C GLU A 415 1.10 8.23 17.69
N TRP A 416 1.78 8.24 16.55
CA TRP A 416 1.59 9.25 15.52
C TRP A 416 1.71 8.62 14.14
N ILE A 417 1.13 9.33 13.18
CA ILE A 417 1.21 9.01 11.76
C ILE A 417 2.05 10.07 11.06
N GLU A 418 2.92 9.62 10.17
CA GLU A 418 3.76 10.47 9.34
C GLU A 418 3.34 10.30 7.88
N LEU A 419 3.10 11.42 7.20
CA LEU A 419 3.06 11.46 5.75
C LEU A 419 4.49 11.61 5.26
N VAL A 420 4.92 10.67 4.44
CA VAL A 420 6.28 10.58 3.95
C VAL A 420 6.27 10.75 2.43
N ARG A 421 7.17 11.60 1.93
CA ARG A 421 7.48 11.71 0.51
C ARG A 421 8.80 11.01 0.20
N SER A 422 8.85 10.29 -0.91
CA SER A 422 10.04 9.61 -1.43
C SER A 422 10.11 9.71 -2.95
N ASP A 423 11.25 9.33 -3.51
CA ASP A 423 11.36 9.11 -4.96
C ASP A 423 10.71 7.79 -5.39
N ILE A 424 10.74 7.51 -6.70
CA ILE A 424 10.11 6.33 -7.31
C ILE A 424 10.70 4.99 -6.83
N HIS A 425 11.91 5.02 -6.25
CA HIS A 425 12.62 3.86 -5.73
C HIS A 425 12.45 3.71 -4.21
N GLY A 426 11.56 4.50 -3.58
CA GLY A 426 11.42 4.57 -2.13
C GLY A 426 12.58 5.29 -1.42
N GLY A 427 13.48 5.92 -2.19
CA GLY A 427 14.64 6.66 -1.70
C GLY A 427 14.36 8.14 -1.41
N ASN A 428 15.41 8.89 -1.04
CA ASN A 428 15.36 10.35 -0.80
C ASN A 428 14.20 10.79 0.10
N ARG A 429 13.98 10.03 1.17
CA ARG A 429 12.83 10.13 2.04
C ARG A 429 12.79 11.41 2.86
N GLU A 430 11.60 12.00 2.94
CA GLU A 430 11.29 13.18 3.76
C GLU A 430 9.94 13.01 4.46
N THR A 431 9.89 13.18 5.78
CA THR A 431 8.63 13.33 6.51
C THR A 431 8.11 14.74 6.30
N VAL A 432 6.97 14.86 5.62
CA VAL A 432 6.39 16.15 5.20
C VAL A 432 5.25 16.62 6.10
N TRP A 433 4.66 15.70 6.87
CA TRP A 433 3.66 16.00 7.88
C TRP A 433 3.65 14.91 8.97
N THR A 434 3.28 15.30 10.18
CA THR A 434 3.10 14.40 11.33
C THR A 434 1.82 14.78 12.07
N GLY A 435 0.98 13.79 12.38
CA GLY A 435 -0.25 13.98 13.15
C GLY A 435 -0.38 12.95 14.28
N PRO A 436 -1.08 13.28 15.37
CA PRO A 436 -1.31 12.34 16.46
C PRO A 436 -2.28 11.23 16.03
N LYS A 437 -1.98 9.99 16.40
CA LYS A 437 -2.92 8.85 16.30
C LYS A 437 -3.67 8.66 17.62
N THR A 438 -3.00 8.89 18.74
CA THR A 438 -3.61 8.93 20.07
C THR A 438 -3.35 10.29 20.72
N ASP A 439 -4.36 10.83 21.41
CA ASP A 439 -4.15 12.02 22.23
C ASP A 439 -3.23 11.69 23.41
N ILE A 440 -2.38 12.66 23.77
CA ILE A 440 -1.60 12.56 25.01
C ILE A 440 -2.62 12.78 26.13
N ASP A 441 -2.94 11.73 26.89
CA ASP A 441 -3.60 11.90 28.18
C ASP A 441 -2.71 12.84 29.01
N ASP A 442 -3.12 14.09 29.14
CA ASP A 442 -2.49 15.08 30.00
C ASP A 442 -2.78 14.65 31.44
N THR A 443 -2.03 13.66 31.92
CA THR A 443 -1.90 13.36 33.33
C THR A 443 -1.08 14.48 33.96
N SER A 444 -1.75 15.61 34.14
CA SER A 444 -1.31 16.69 35.01
C SER A 444 -0.96 16.08 36.38
N PHE A 445 0.34 15.93 36.62
CA PHE A 445 0.95 15.52 37.89
C PHE A 445 1.16 16.72 38.81
#